data_AF-A0A8S8Z4U1-F1
#
_entry.id   AF-A0A8S8Z4U1-F1
#
_cell.length_a   1.000
_cell.length_b   1.000
_cell.length_c   1.000
_cell.angle_alpha   90.00
_cell.angle_beta   90.00
_cell.angle_gamma   90.00
#
_symmetry.space_group_name_H-M   'P 1'
#
loop_
_entity.id
_entity.type
_entity.pdbx_description
1 polymer ?
#
loop_
_entity_poly.entity_id
_entity_poly.type
_entity_poly.pdbx_seq_one_letter_code
_entity_poly.pdbx_strand_id
1 'polypeptide(L)'
;MRGAVCGIGLMERKHMGVRQQVVEQEGENFIVGVDWDNQDFLALEVVYRTLRAQLIAEEIRSSGEDGIDVNSLKKHLTQAKTDLGLLQGLKGGARSAITTLEDLRNNLDLIEDKVKEQLSKAEDLL
;
A
#
# COMPACT_ATOMS: atom_id res chain seq x y z
N MET A 1 15.44 -23.74 3.52
CA MET A 1 15.55 -22.45 4.24
C MET A 1 16.72 -22.35 5.22
N ARG A 2 17.57 -23.38 5.39
CA ARG A 2 18.83 -23.21 6.15
C ARG A 2 19.90 -22.70 5.18
N GLY A 3 20.39 -21.48 5.41
CA GLY A 3 21.44 -20.82 4.61
C GLY A 3 21.04 -19.52 3.88
N ALA A 4 19.80 -19.05 3.99
CA ALA A 4 19.40 -17.77 3.41
C ALA A 4 19.75 -16.62 4.37
N VAL A 5 20.49 -15.62 3.89
CA VAL A 5 20.87 -14.39 4.63
C VAL A 5 19.69 -13.41 4.72
N CYS A 6 18.77 -13.46 3.76
CA CYS A 6 17.47 -12.76 3.85
C CYS A 6 16.42 -13.48 3.00
N GLY A 7 15.15 -13.41 3.41
CA GLY A 7 14.03 -14.03 2.71
C GLY A 7 12.86 -13.07 2.50
N ILE A 8 12.20 -13.20 1.34
CA ILE A 8 10.91 -12.54 1.05
C ILE A 8 9.84 -13.63 0.96
N GLY A 9 8.90 -13.60 1.90
CA GLY A 9 7.70 -14.43 1.84
C GLY A 9 6.59 -13.70 1.09
N LEU A 10 6.12 -14.29 0.00
CA LEU A 10 4.93 -13.83 -0.71
C LEU A 10 3.72 -14.58 -0.18
N MET A 11 2.69 -13.85 0.20
CA MET A 11 1.41 -14.42 0.62
C MET A 11 0.27 -13.76 -0.14
N GLU A 12 -0.51 -14.58 -0.83
CA GLU A 12 -1.81 -14.17 -1.37
C GLU A 12 -2.83 -14.18 -0.22
N ARG A 13 -3.40 -13.00 0.11
CA ARG A 13 -4.43 -12.90 1.15
C ARG A 13 -5.81 -12.96 0.51
N LYS A 14 -6.46 -14.13 0.56
CA LYS A 14 -7.80 -14.34 -0.02
C LYS A 14 -8.95 -13.68 0.76
N HIS A 15 -8.78 -13.28 2.03
CA HIS A 15 -9.90 -12.90 2.93
C HIS A 15 -9.73 -11.56 3.65
N MET A 16 -8.61 -10.86 3.45
CA MET A 16 -8.46 -9.47 3.88
C MET A 16 -8.56 -8.62 2.64
N GLY A 17 -9.49 -7.66 2.61
CA GLY A 17 -9.67 -6.76 1.47
C GLY A 17 -8.39 -6.00 1.10
N VAL A 18 -8.49 -5.12 0.09
CA VAL A 18 -7.40 -4.34 -0.56
C VAL A 18 -6.68 -3.37 0.40
N ARG A 19 -6.05 -3.89 1.44
CA ARG A 19 -5.18 -3.16 2.36
C ARG A 19 -3.80 -3.76 2.23
N GLN A 20 -2.97 -3.09 1.43
CA GLN A 20 -1.54 -3.34 1.37
C GLN A 20 -0.95 -3.09 2.76
N GLN A 21 -0.21 -4.08 3.28
CA GLN A 21 0.64 -3.90 4.44
C GLN A 21 1.94 -4.66 4.19
N VAL A 22 3.08 -4.03 4.53
CA VAL A 22 4.22 -4.82 5.00
C VAL A 22 3.72 -5.43 6.30
N VAL A 23 3.45 -6.73 6.26
CA VAL A 23 2.69 -7.41 7.31
C VAL A 23 3.52 -7.46 8.57
N GLU A 24 4.82 -7.71 8.43
CA GLU A 24 5.76 -7.82 9.55
C GLU A 24 7.20 -7.85 9.03
N GLN A 25 8.10 -7.27 9.82
CA GLN A 25 9.53 -7.55 9.74
C GLN A 25 9.89 -8.46 10.92
N GLU A 26 10.22 -9.72 10.64
CA GLU A 26 10.73 -10.65 11.65
C GLU A 26 12.24 -10.79 11.48
N GLY A 27 13.00 -10.00 12.24
CA GLY A 27 14.46 -9.95 12.13
C GLY A 27 14.91 -9.47 10.75
N GLU A 28 15.53 -10.36 9.98
CA GLU A 28 16.02 -10.11 8.62
C GLU A 28 15.00 -10.48 7.52
N ASN A 29 13.85 -11.03 7.92
CA ASN A 29 12.81 -11.46 6.99
C ASN A 29 11.68 -10.43 6.88
N PHE A 30 11.17 -10.27 5.66
CA PHE A 30 10.04 -9.39 5.38
C PHE A 30 8.86 -10.19 4.83
N ILE A 31 7.68 -9.97 5.42
CA ILE A 31 6.42 -10.49 4.90
C ILE A 31 5.71 -9.34 4.18
N VAL A 32 5.48 -9.50 2.88
CA VAL A 32 4.85 -8.48 2.05
C VAL A 32 3.53 -9.00 1.52
N GLY A 33 2.43 -8.35 1.90
CA GLY A 33 1.13 -8.58 1.27
C GLY A 33 1.05 -7.85 -0.07
N VAL A 34 0.72 -8.57 -1.13
CA VAL A 34 0.53 -8.02 -2.48
C VAL A 34 -0.91 -8.24 -2.95
N ASP A 35 -1.42 -7.29 -3.73
CA ASP A 35 -2.68 -7.43 -4.45
C ASP A 35 -2.34 -7.80 -5.90
N TRP A 36 -2.52 -9.08 -6.21
CA TRP A 36 -2.15 -9.62 -7.51
C TRP A 36 -3.08 -9.13 -8.63
N ASP A 37 -4.38 -9.05 -8.33
CA ASP A 37 -5.41 -8.69 -9.32
C ASP A 37 -5.30 -7.23 -9.74
N ASN A 38 -4.90 -6.34 -8.81
CA ASN A 38 -4.67 -4.93 -9.09
C ASN A 38 -3.22 -4.59 -9.48
N GLN A 39 -2.37 -5.61 -9.70
CA GLN A 39 -0.95 -5.45 -10.03
C GLN A 39 -0.17 -4.51 -9.08
N ASP A 40 -0.56 -4.47 -7.80
CA ASP A 40 -0.01 -3.51 -6.84
C ASP A 40 1.23 -4.09 -6.14
N PHE A 41 2.34 -4.09 -6.88
CA PHE A 41 3.63 -4.68 -6.47
C PHE A 41 4.62 -3.69 -5.86
N LEU A 42 4.25 -2.42 -5.68
CA LEU A 42 5.19 -1.38 -5.25
C LEU A 42 5.85 -1.70 -3.91
N ALA A 43 5.09 -2.20 -2.93
CA ALA A 43 5.63 -2.58 -1.64
C ALA A 43 6.65 -3.73 -1.75
N LEU A 44 6.37 -4.71 -2.61
CA LEU A 44 7.28 -5.82 -2.90
C LEU A 44 8.56 -5.32 -3.58
N GLU A 45 8.44 -4.42 -4.55
CA GLU A 45 9.56 -3.81 -5.25
C GLU A 45 10.49 -3.06 -4.30
N VAL A 46 9.93 -2.22 -3.41
CA VAL A 46 10.70 -1.47 -2.41
C VAL A 46 11.43 -2.40 -1.46
N VAL A 47 10.77 -3.44 -0.93
CA VAL A 47 11.39 -4.42 -0.01
C VAL A 47 12.49 -5.19 -0.73
N TYR A 48 12.22 -5.70 -1.93
CA TYR A 48 13.20 -6.44 -2.72
C TYR A 48 14.45 -5.59 -3.02
N ARG A 49 14.27 -4.36 -3.51
CA ARG A 49 15.39 -3.47 -3.83
C ARG A 49 16.17 -3.05 -2.59
N THR A 50 15.50 -2.88 -1.45
CA THR A 50 16.15 -2.61 -0.17
C THR A 50 17.05 -3.77 0.25
N LEU A 51 16.50 -4.99 0.30
CA LEU A 51 17.25 -6.18 0.69
C LEU A 51 18.45 -6.42 -0.22
N ARG A 52 18.24 -6.31 -1.54
CA ARG A 52 19.30 -6.46 -2.52
C ARG A 52 20.42 -5.43 -2.33
N ALA A 53 20.06 -4.17 -2.10
CA ALA A 53 21.04 -3.11 -1.86
C ALA A 53 21.82 -3.33 -0.57
N GLN A 54 21.17 -3.83 0.49
CA GLN A 54 21.83 -4.17 1.76
C GLN A 54 22.85 -5.31 1.58
N LEU A 55 22.46 -6.40 0.90
CA LEU A 55 23.34 -7.53 0.60
C LEU A 55 24.58 -7.12 -0.20
N ILE A 56 24.39 -6.35 -1.28
CA ILE A 56 25.50 -5.89 -2.13
C ILE A 56 26.46 -5.00 -1.33
N ALA A 57 25.93 -4.09 -0.53
CA ALA A 57 26.76 -3.20 0.28
C ALA A 57 27.50 -3.94 1.41
N GLU A 58 26.98 -5.08 1.87
CA GLU A 58 27.64 -5.93 2.85
C GLU A 58 28.79 -6.73 2.24
N GLU A 59 28.59 -7.29 1.05
CA GLU A 59 29.64 -8.01 0.31
C GLU A 59 30.81 -7.11 -0.12
N ILE A 60 30.52 -5.87 -0.51
CA ILE A 60 31.56 -4.91 -0.89
C ILE A 60 32.39 -4.49 0.32
N ARG A 61 31.75 -4.33 1.49
CA ARG A 61 32.47 -4.10 2.76
C ARG A 61 33.31 -5.30 3.18
N SER A 62 32.79 -6.52 3.07
CA SER A 62 33.55 -7.73 3.44
C SER A 62 34.76 -7.95 2.52
N SER A 63 34.69 -7.48 1.28
CA SER A 63 35.76 -7.54 0.29
C SER A 63 36.85 -6.46 0.47
N GLY A 64 36.65 -5.48 1.36
CA GLY A 64 37.62 -4.41 1.62
C GLY A 64 37.72 -3.35 0.53
N GLU A 65 36.76 -3.30 -0.40
CA GLU A 65 36.68 -2.24 -1.42
C GLU A 65 36.02 -0.98 -0.85
N ASP A 66 36.82 0.06 -0.61
CA ASP A 66 36.34 1.40 -0.26
C ASP A 66 35.84 2.13 -1.51
N GLY A 67 34.64 1.78 -1.96
CA GLY A 67 34.00 2.41 -3.13
C GLY A 67 32.57 2.90 -2.91
N ILE A 68 31.86 2.40 -1.90
CA ILE A 68 30.42 2.68 -1.71
C ILE A 68 30.16 3.47 -0.43
N ASP A 69 29.53 4.64 -0.57
CA ASP A 69 28.94 5.38 0.55
C ASP A 69 27.68 4.66 1.06
N VAL A 70 27.90 3.67 1.92
CA VAL A 70 26.81 2.88 2.50
C VAL A 70 25.92 3.72 3.43
N ASN A 71 26.42 4.81 3.99
CA ASN A 71 25.61 5.67 4.85
C ASN A 71 24.56 6.41 4.02
N SER A 72 24.95 6.96 2.86
CA SER A 72 24.01 7.53 1.91
C SER A 72 23.03 6.49 1.38
N LEU A 73 23.50 5.28 1.06
CA LEU A 73 22.62 4.18 0.64
C LEU A 73 21.56 3.85 1.70
N LYS A 74 21.97 3.67 2.97
CA LYS A 74 21.05 3.42 4.08
C LYS A 74 20.04 4.54 4.24
N LYS A 75 20.46 5.81 4.11
CA LYS A 75 19.57 6.98 4.18
C LYS A 75 18.49 6.93 3.09
N HIS A 76 18.87 6.68 1.84
CA HIS A 76 17.92 6.59 0.73
C HIS A 76 16.94 5.42 0.89
N LEU A 77 17.41 4.26 1.36
CA LEU A 77 16.55 3.10 1.62
C LEU A 77 15.55 3.36 2.76
N THR A 78 15.99 4.00 3.83
CA THR A 78 15.09 4.41 4.93
C THR A 78 14.04 5.41 4.43
N GLN A 79 14.43 6.39 3.62
CA GLN A 79 13.49 7.36 3.05
C GLN A 79 12.44 6.66 2.16
N ALA A 80 12.86 5.75 1.29
CA ALA A 80 11.94 5.01 0.42
C ALA A 80 10.92 4.18 1.21
N LYS A 81 11.32 3.61 2.35
CA LYS A 81 10.41 2.90 3.27
C LYS A 81 9.42 3.84 3.94
N THR A 82 9.88 5.01 4.39
CA THR A 82 9.01 6.04 4.98
C THR A 82 7.97 6.54 3.97
N ASP A 83 8.41 6.85 2.75
CA ASP A 83 7.53 7.35 1.69
C ASP A 83 6.50 6.30 1.27
N LEU A 84 6.89 5.01 1.25
CA LEU A 84 5.96 3.91 1.02
C LEU A 84 4.86 3.84 2.10
N GLY A 85 5.23 3.99 3.37
CA GLY A 85 4.27 4.02 4.48
C GLY A 85 3.28 5.19 4.37
N LEU A 86 3.77 6.38 4.02
CA LEU A 86 2.93 7.55 3.76
C LEU A 86 1.97 7.32 2.59
N LEU A 87 2.47 6.78 1.48
CA LEU A 87 1.68 6.48 0.29
C LEU A 87 0.55 5.47 0.59
N GLN A 88 0.84 4.44 1.38
CA GLN A 88 -0.17 3.48 1.84
C GLN A 88 -1.25 4.14 2.69
N GLY A 89 -0.86 5.02 3.62
CA GLY A 89 -1.80 5.81 4.43
C GLY A 89 -2.69 6.70 3.57
N LEU A 90 -2.11 7.39 2.58
CA LEU A 90 -2.84 8.25 1.64
C LEU A 90 -3.82 7.45 0.76
N LYS A 91 -3.40 6.30 0.22
CA LYS A 91 -4.30 5.40 -0.53
C LYS A 91 -5.50 4.97 0.33
N GLY A 92 -5.25 4.62 1.58
CA GLY A 92 -6.30 4.27 2.53
C GLY A 92 -7.28 5.43 2.78
N GLY A 93 -6.75 6.63 3.02
CA GLY A 93 -7.56 7.84 3.21
C GLY A 93 -8.39 8.21 1.97
N ALA A 94 -7.79 8.16 0.78
CA ALA A 94 -8.47 8.44 -0.48
C ALA A 94 -9.63 7.47 -0.75
N ARG A 95 -9.43 6.17 -0.47
CA ARG A 95 -10.51 5.17 -0.61
C ARG A 95 -11.69 5.46 0.31
N SER A 96 -11.43 5.78 1.58
CA SER A 96 -12.49 6.16 2.52
C SER A 96 -13.25 7.41 2.07
N ALA A 97 -12.53 8.40 1.52
CA ALA A 97 -13.14 9.61 0.96
C ALA A 97 -14.03 9.29 -0.25
N ILE A 98 -13.59 8.42 -1.16
CA ILE A 98 -14.40 7.96 -2.30
C ILE A 98 -15.71 7.33 -1.81
N THR A 99 -15.63 6.37 -0.87
CA THR A 99 -16.85 5.74 -0.32
C THR A 99 -17.79 6.76 0.31
N THR A 100 -17.26 7.73 1.04
CA THR A 100 -18.08 8.80 1.63
C THR A 100 -18.76 9.66 0.57
N LEU A 101 -18.08 9.96 -0.54
CA LEU A 101 -18.64 10.71 -1.67
C LEU A 101 -19.70 9.89 -2.43
N GLU A 102 -19.50 8.58 -2.57
CA GLU A 102 -20.49 7.67 -3.15
C GLU A 102 -21.76 7.62 -2.28
N ASP A 103 -21.61 7.49 -0.97
CA ASP A 103 -22.74 7.52 -0.02
C ASP A 103 -23.48 8.87 -0.07
N LEU A 104 -22.75 9.98 -0.16
CA LEU A 104 -23.35 11.30 -0.32
C LEU A 104 -24.16 11.40 -1.61
N ARG A 105 -23.62 10.91 -2.74
CA ARG A 105 -24.33 10.90 -4.03
C ARG A 105 -25.63 10.11 -3.93
N ASN A 106 -25.57 8.90 -3.38
CA ASN A 106 -26.75 8.05 -3.22
C ASN A 106 -27.84 8.72 -2.37
N ASN A 107 -27.44 9.46 -1.32
CA ASN A 107 -28.39 10.23 -0.52
C ASN A 107 -29.00 11.42 -1.27
N LEU A 108 -28.24 12.10 -2.13
CA LEU A 108 -28.78 13.17 -2.98
C LEU A 108 -29.82 12.63 -3.96
N ASP A 109 -29.53 11.50 -4.61
CA ASP A 109 -30.47 10.84 -5.52
C ASP A 109 -31.78 10.48 -4.81
N LEU A 110 -31.70 9.90 -3.60
CA LEU A 110 -32.87 9.59 -2.77
C LEU A 110 -33.70 10.82 -2.38
N ILE A 111 -33.05 11.95 -2.10
CA ILE A 111 -33.74 13.19 -1.77
C ILE A 111 -34.40 13.76 -3.02
N GLU A 112 -33.72 13.74 -4.17
CA GLU A 112 -34.27 14.20 -5.44
C GLU A 112 -35.55 13.43 -5.81
N ASP A 113 -35.53 12.12 -5.69
CA ASP A 113 -36.69 11.27 -5.96
C ASP A 113 -37.87 11.58 -5.02
N LYS A 114 -37.58 11.79 -3.72
CA LYS A 114 -38.62 12.21 -2.77
C LYS A 114 -39.21 13.56 -3.12
N VAL A 115 -38.39 14.53 -3.55
CA VAL A 115 -38.88 15.85 -3.97
C VAL A 115 -39.82 15.70 -5.18
N LYS A 116 -39.42 14.92 -6.19
CA LYS A 116 -40.27 14.63 -7.36
C LYS A 116 -41.59 13.96 -6.96
N GLU A 117 -41.55 12.99 -6.05
CA GLU A 117 -42.75 12.31 -5.55
C GLU A 117 -43.71 13.29 -4.85
N GLN A 118 -43.19 14.20 -4.01
CA GLN A 118 -44.03 15.20 -3.33
C GLN A 118 -44.65 16.18 -4.32
N LEU A 119 -43.92 16.60 -5.35
CA LEU A 119 -44.44 17.46 -6.40
C LEU A 119 -45.57 16.77 -7.17
N SER A 120 -45.37 15.53 -7.60
CA SER A 120 -46.41 14.74 -8.29
C SER A 120 -47.68 14.61 -7.44
N LYS A 121 -47.55 14.32 -6.14
CA LYS A 121 -48.71 14.24 -5.23
C LYS A 121 -49.44 15.56 -5.06
N ALA A 122 -48.71 16.68 -5.08
CA ALA A 122 -49.32 18.01 -5.00
C ALA A 122 -50.08 18.35 -6.30
N GLU A 123 -49.54 17.96 -7.45
CA GLU A 123 -50.18 18.11 -8.75
C GLU A 123 -51.47 17.27 -8.86
N ASP A 124 -51.50 16.06 -8.29
CA ASP A 124 -52.69 15.19 -8.26
C ASP A 124 -53.87 15.77 -7.44
N LEU A 125 -53.61 16.78 -6.60
CA LEU A 125 -54.62 17.44 -5.76
C LEU A 125 -55.24 18.69 -6.40
N LEU A 126 -54.76 19.11 -7.58
CA LEU A 126 -55.26 20.23 -8.36
C LEU A 126 -56.28 19.77 -9.43
#